data_AF-A0A1I5YX75-F1
#
_entry.id   AF-A0A1I5YX75-F1
#
_cell.length_a   1.000
_cell.length_b   1.000
_cell.length_c   1.000
_cell.angle_alpha   90.00
_cell.angle_beta   90.00
_cell.angle_gamma   90.00
#
_symmetry.space_group_name_H-M   'P 1'
#
loop_
_entity.id
_entity.type
_entity.pdbx_description
1 polymer ?
#
loop_
_entity_poly.entity_id
_entity_poly.type
_entity_poly.pdbx_seq_one_letter_code
_entity_poly.pdbx_strand_id
1 'polypeptide(L)'
;MSNTINIMENTSTATVTIEELMKENSLLKQEIEELKVKLRWFEEQFRLSRQKMYGRSSEKTNSGEGEQLSFFNEAEKESNAEAAEPAIEEITYKRRKRKGYRRIQRVSACRWL
;
A
#
# COMPACT_ATOMS: atom_id res chain seq x y z
N MET A 1 -42.58 51.27 38.88
CA MET A 1 -41.35 51.90 38.34
C MET A 1 -40.16 50.94 38.42
N SER A 2 -39.76 50.38 39.57
CA SER A 2 -38.62 49.43 39.64
C SER A 2 -38.75 48.18 38.78
N ASN A 3 -39.96 47.61 38.64
CA ASN A 3 -40.14 46.39 37.86
C ASN A 3 -39.99 46.65 36.34
N THR A 4 -40.45 47.82 35.89
CA THR A 4 -40.32 48.26 34.50
C THR A 4 -38.86 48.52 34.12
N ILE A 5 -38.07 49.08 35.04
CA ILE A 5 -36.63 49.33 34.85
C ILE A 5 -35.86 48.01 34.71
N ASN A 6 -36.12 47.03 35.59
CA ASN A 6 -35.52 45.69 35.51
C ASN A 6 -35.84 44.97 34.19
N ILE A 7 -37.07 45.12 33.69
CA ILE A 7 -37.46 44.53 32.40
C ILE A 7 -36.68 45.18 31.25
N MET A 8 -36.55 46.51 31.25
CA MET A 8 -35.80 47.22 30.21
C MET A 8 -34.30 46.86 30.22
N GLU A 9 -33.68 46.75 31.40
CA GLU A 9 -32.29 46.31 31.54
C GLU A 9 -32.08 44.87 31.04
N ASN A 10 -32.98 43.93 31.39
CA ASN A 10 -32.90 42.55 30.90
C ASN A 10 -33.13 42.44 29.39
N THR A 11 -34.01 43.25 28.80
CA THR A 11 -34.19 43.25 27.34
C THR A 11 -32.97 43.79 26.62
N SER A 12 -32.31 44.82 27.17
CA SER A 12 -31.09 45.40 26.60
C SER A 12 -29.90 44.45 26.70
N THR A 13 -29.76 43.70 27.79
CA THR A 13 -28.69 42.71 27.93
C THR A 13 -28.93 41.48 27.03
N ALA A 14 -30.19 41.08 26.85
CA ALA A 14 -30.59 40.04 25.90
C ALA A 14 -30.29 40.42 24.44
N THR A 15 -30.55 41.68 24.02
CA THR A 15 -30.25 42.11 22.64
C THR A 15 -28.75 42.14 22.37
N VAL A 16 -27.94 42.64 23.31
CA VAL A 16 -26.48 42.66 23.18
C VAL A 16 -25.91 41.25 23.09
N THR A 17 -26.40 40.33 23.93
CA THR A 17 -25.97 38.92 23.87
C THR A 17 -26.37 38.22 22.57
N ILE A 18 -27.54 38.53 22.00
CA ILE A 18 -27.95 38.01 20.69
C ILE A 18 -27.03 38.52 19.58
N GLU A 19 -26.69 39.81 19.58
CA GLU A 19 -25.77 40.40 18.60
C GLU A 19 -24.37 39.79 18.66
N GLU A 20 -23.85 39.58 19.88
CA GLU A 20 -22.56 38.92 20.12
C GLU A 20 -22.57 37.49 19.58
N LEU A 21 -23.63 36.71 19.86
CA LEU A 21 -23.81 35.34 19.38
C LEU A 21 -23.97 35.26 17.86
N MET A 22 -24.62 36.25 17.24
CA MET A 22 -24.73 36.33 15.78
C MET A 22 -23.37 36.60 15.13
N LYS A 23 -22.58 37.49 15.71
CA LYS A 23 -21.21 37.79 15.27
C LYS A 23 -20.32 36.57 15.37
N GLU A 24 -20.33 35.88 16.51
CA GLU A 24 -19.59 34.62 16.71
C GLU A 24 -19.99 33.56 15.67
N ASN A 25 -21.29 33.36 15.45
CA ASN A 25 -21.79 32.42 14.43
C ASN A 25 -21.30 32.77 13.02
N SER A 26 -21.22 34.06 12.68
CA SER A 26 -20.72 34.48 11.37
C SER A 26 -19.24 34.17 11.19
N LEU A 27 -18.42 34.40 12.23
CA LEU A 27 -16.99 34.11 12.22
C LEU A 27 -16.74 32.60 12.13
N LEU A 28 -17.46 31.80 12.93
CA LEU A 28 -17.37 30.35 12.89
C LEU A 28 -17.74 29.78 11.51
N LYS A 29 -18.76 30.34 10.85
CA LYS A 29 -19.13 29.93 9.49
C LYS A 29 -18.03 30.25 8.47
N GLN A 30 -17.36 31.39 8.59
CA GLN A 30 -16.23 31.75 7.73
C GLN A 30 -15.08 30.76 7.93
N GLU A 31 -14.71 30.48 9.19
CA GLU A 31 -13.64 29.53 9.52
C GLU A 31 -13.95 28.12 9.00
N ILE A 32 -15.19 27.65 9.15
CA ILE A 32 -15.63 26.36 8.61
C ILE A 32 -15.46 26.31 7.08
N GLU A 33 -15.81 27.37 6.36
CA GLU A 33 -15.67 27.38 4.90
C GLU A 33 -14.19 27.39 4.48
N GLU A 34 -13.35 28.18 5.15
CA GLU A 34 -11.90 28.17 4.93
C GLU A 34 -11.29 26.79 5.17
N LEU A 35 -11.67 26.13 6.27
CA LEU A 35 -11.22 24.79 6.59
C LEU A 35 -11.68 23.78 5.55
N LYS A 36 -12.94 23.85 5.08
CA LYS A 36 -13.46 22.97 4.02
C LYS A 36 -12.73 23.17 2.70
N VAL A 37 -12.36 24.40 2.35
CA VAL A 37 -11.55 24.68 1.14
C VAL A 37 -10.16 24.05 1.27
N LYS A 38 -9.49 24.23 2.41
CA LYS A 38 -8.19 23.59 2.68
C LYS A 38 -8.29 22.07 2.62
N LEU A 39 -9.33 21.49 3.20
CA LEU A 39 -9.56 20.05 3.23
C LEU A 39 -9.74 19.50 1.81
N ARG A 40 -10.62 20.11 0.99
CA ARG A 40 -10.79 19.75 -0.42
C ARG A 40 -9.49 19.84 -1.23
N TRP A 41 -8.69 20.87 -0.96
CA TRP A 41 -7.38 21.02 -1.61
C TRP A 41 -6.43 19.88 -1.25
N PHE A 42 -6.33 19.52 0.03
CA PHE A 42 -5.49 18.41 0.48
C PHE A 42 -5.97 17.06 -0.06
N GLU A 43 -7.28 16.82 -0.10
CA GLU A 43 -7.85 15.59 -0.67
C GLU A 43 -7.49 15.43 -2.14
N GLU A 44 -7.59 16.51 -2.94
CA GLU A 44 -7.22 16.45 -4.36
C GLU A 44 -5.72 16.24 -4.55
N GLN A 45 -4.87 16.93 -3.77
CA GLN A 45 -3.43 16.69 -3.78
C GLN A 45 -3.08 15.25 -3.38
N PHE A 46 -3.76 14.72 -2.37
CA PHE A 46 -3.58 13.34 -1.93
C PHE A 46 -3.97 12.36 -3.03
N ARG A 47 -5.12 12.57 -3.68
CA ARG A 47 -5.59 11.75 -4.81
C ARG A 47 -4.56 11.73 -5.94
N LEU A 48 -4.05 12.89 -6.34
CA LEU A 48 -3.02 13.03 -7.37
C LEU A 48 -1.71 12.34 -6.97
N SER A 49 -1.28 12.52 -5.72
CA SER A 49 -0.06 11.88 -5.18
C SER A 49 -0.18 10.35 -5.18
N ARG A 50 -1.33 9.82 -4.74
CA ARG A 50 -1.62 8.38 -4.76
C ARG A 50 -1.66 7.84 -6.18
N GLN A 51 -2.25 8.57 -7.12
CA GLN A 51 -2.24 8.19 -8.54
C GLN A 51 -0.83 8.23 -9.13
N LYS A 52 0.04 9.15 -8.70
CA LYS A 52 1.43 9.21 -9.15
C LYS A 52 2.26 8.05 -8.59
N MET A 53 2.08 7.69 -7.33
CA MET A 53 2.83 6.60 -6.69
C MET A 53 2.34 5.22 -7.10
N TYR A 54 1.01 5.02 -7.14
CA TYR A 54 0.37 3.72 -7.31
C TYR A 54 -0.47 3.60 -8.57
N GLY A 55 -0.52 4.63 -9.42
CA GLY A 55 -1.20 4.54 -10.71
C GLY A 55 -0.41 3.73 -11.72
N ARG A 56 -0.63 4.03 -13.00
CA ARG A 56 -0.10 3.28 -14.16
C ARG A 56 1.43 3.13 -14.20
N SER A 57 2.19 3.89 -13.41
CA SER A 57 3.65 3.73 -13.28
C SER A 57 4.10 2.70 -12.25
N SER A 58 3.22 2.24 -11.35
CA SER A 58 3.56 1.19 -10.37
C SER A 58 3.69 -0.20 -11.01
N GLU A 59 2.92 -0.43 -12.08
CA GLU A 59 3.04 -1.61 -12.96
C GLU A 59 4.25 -1.53 -13.90
N LYS A 60 4.82 -0.33 -14.09
CA LYS A 60 6.11 -0.16 -14.77
C LYS A 60 7.22 -0.47 -13.76
N THR A 61 7.37 -1.74 -13.41
CA THR A 61 8.50 -2.26 -12.64
C THR A 61 9.77 -2.10 -13.47
N ASN A 62 10.32 -0.87 -13.59
CA ASN A 62 11.47 -0.52 -14.45
C ASN A 62 11.65 -1.54 -15.57
N SER A 63 10.60 -1.73 -16.36
CA SER A 63 10.57 -2.70 -17.43
C SER A 63 11.28 -2.09 -18.63
N GLY A 64 12.36 -1.35 -18.36
CA GLY A 64 13.47 -1.22 -19.28
C GLY A 64 14.12 -2.59 -19.31
N GLU A 65 13.57 -3.43 -20.18
CA GLU A 65 14.26 -4.43 -21.01
C GLU A 65 15.77 -4.50 -20.76
N GLY A 66 16.22 -4.96 -19.59
CA GLY A 66 17.63 -4.81 -19.25
C GLY A 66 17.98 -5.25 -17.85
N GLU A 67 17.38 -4.68 -16.81
CA GLU A 67 17.84 -4.94 -15.45
C GLU A 67 17.45 -6.35 -14.95
N GLN A 68 16.20 -6.78 -15.21
CA GLN A 68 15.78 -8.16 -14.91
C GLN A 68 16.40 -9.19 -15.87
N LEU A 69 16.60 -8.84 -17.14
CA LEU A 69 17.17 -9.75 -18.14
C LEU A 69 18.66 -9.99 -17.90
N SER A 70 19.39 -8.96 -17.44
CA SER A 70 20.80 -9.06 -17.10
C SER A 70 21.07 -9.93 -15.86
N PHE A 71 20.08 -10.21 -15.03
CA PHE A 71 20.23 -11.08 -13.85
C PHE A 71 20.67 -12.50 -14.23
N PHE A 72 20.33 -12.96 -15.44
CA PHE A 72 20.71 -14.30 -15.91
C PHE A 72 22.00 -14.34 -16.74
N ASN A 73 22.63 -13.19 -17.00
CA ASN A 73 23.84 -13.09 -17.83
C ASN A 73 25.15 -13.22 -17.02
N GLU A 74 25.09 -13.62 -15.75
CA GLU A 74 26.28 -13.77 -14.88
C GLU A 74 27.29 -14.76 -15.48
N ALA A 75 26.83 -15.95 -15.91
CA ALA A 75 27.70 -16.99 -16.48
C ALA A 75 28.35 -16.59 -17.80
N GLU A 76 27.65 -15.86 -18.67
CA GLU A 76 28.20 -15.37 -19.94
C GLU A 76 29.21 -14.24 -19.71
N LYS A 77 28.90 -13.33 -18.77
CA LYS A 77 29.77 -12.21 -18.42
C LYS A 77 31.09 -12.66 -17.77
N GLU A 78 31.04 -13.71 -16.96
CA GLU A 78 32.22 -14.28 -16.31
C GLU A 78 32.91 -15.37 -17.15
N SER A 79 32.34 -15.74 -18.31
CA SER A 79 32.95 -16.72 -19.19
C SER A 79 34.27 -16.19 -19.78
N ASN A 80 35.32 -16.99 -19.64
CA ASN A 80 36.60 -16.75 -20.27
C ASN A 80 36.87 -17.84 -21.32
N ALA A 81 36.68 -17.52 -22.60
CA ALA A 81 36.88 -18.46 -23.70
C ALA A 81 38.35 -18.91 -23.87
N GLU A 82 39.30 -18.16 -23.32
CA GLU A 82 40.73 -18.49 -23.37
C GLU A 82 41.18 -19.34 -22.17
N ALA A 83 40.33 -19.51 -21.15
CA ALA A 83 40.65 -20.36 -20.01
C ALA A 83 40.63 -21.84 -20.42
N ALA A 84 41.59 -22.61 -19.93
CA ALA A 84 41.62 -24.05 -20.14
C ALA A 84 40.41 -24.72 -19.47
N GLU A 85 39.76 -25.64 -20.19
CA GLU A 85 38.67 -26.43 -19.63
C GLU A 85 39.14 -27.16 -18.37
N PRO A 86 38.32 -27.20 -17.30
CA PRO A 86 38.67 -27.91 -16.08
C PRO A 86 38.86 -29.41 -16.37
N ALA A 87 39.88 -30.01 -15.77
CA ALA A 87 40.13 -31.44 -15.91
C ALA A 87 38.93 -32.25 -15.39
N ILE A 88 38.47 -33.21 -16.19
CA ILE A 88 37.33 -34.06 -15.82
C ILE A 88 37.81 -35.03 -14.74
N GLU A 89 37.40 -34.79 -13.50
CA GLU A 89 37.66 -35.71 -12.39
C GLU A 89 36.63 -36.86 -12.41
N GLU A 90 37.12 -38.10 -12.44
CA GLU A 90 36.25 -39.27 -12.33
C GLU A 90 35.82 -39.46 -10.88
N ILE A 91 34.52 -39.33 -10.60
CA ILE A 91 33.97 -39.54 -9.25
C ILE A 91 34.16 -41.00 -8.85
N THR A 92 35.15 -41.28 -7.99
CA THR A 92 35.49 -42.64 -7.52
C THR A 92 34.40 -43.28 -6.67
N TYR A 93 33.49 -42.48 -6.12
CA TYR A 93 32.48 -42.97 -5.19
C TYR A 93 31.30 -43.64 -5.91
N LYS A 94 31.02 -44.89 -5.53
CA LYS A 94 29.82 -45.61 -5.94
C LYS A 94 28.75 -45.55 -4.85
N ARG A 95 27.65 -44.84 -5.12
CA ARG A 95 26.49 -44.79 -4.21
C ARG A 95 25.84 -46.16 -4.07
N ARG A 96 25.80 -46.68 -2.84
CA ARG A 96 25.10 -47.92 -2.53
C ARG A 96 23.59 -47.67 -2.50
N LYS A 97 22.87 -48.11 -3.55
CA LYS A 97 21.39 -48.10 -3.53
C LYS A 97 20.87 -49.22 -2.63
N ARG A 98 20.01 -48.88 -1.67
CA ARG A 98 19.24 -49.88 -0.93
C ARG A 98 18.20 -50.50 -1.88
N LYS A 99 18.09 -51.83 -1.88
CA LYS A 99 17.07 -52.55 -2.65
C LYS A 99 15.71 -52.19 -2.07
N GLY A 100 14.89 -51.43 -2.79
CA GLY A 100 13.54 -51.09 -2.36
C GLY A 100 12.68 -52.35 -2.27
N TYR A 101 11.85 -52.45 -1.23
CA TYR A 101 10.83 -53.49 -1.14
C TYR A 101 9.64 -53.09 -2.02
N ARG A 102 9.51 -53.71 -3.19
CA ARG A 102 8.21 -53.70 -3.89
C ARG A 102 7.29 -54.64 -3.11
N ARG A 103 6.43 -54.10 -2.25
CA ARG A 103 5.16 -54.79 -1.99
C ARG A 103 4.48 -54.90 -3.33
N ILE A 104 4.46 -56.10 -3.89
CA ILE A 104 3.40 -56.46 -4.82
C ILE A 104 2.15 -56.41 -3.96
N GLN A 105 1.53 -55.23 -3.84
CA GLN A 105 0.13 -55.18 -3.50
C GLN A 105 -0.52 -55.89 -4.68
N ARG A 106 -0.86 -57.17 -4.50
CA ARG A 106 -2.00 -57.72 -5.22
C ARG A 106 -3.12 -56.76 -4.84
N VAL A 107 -3.44 -55.85 -5.75
CA VAL A 107 -4.74 -55.21 -5.77
C VAL A 107 -5.72 -56.36 -5.96
N SER A 108 -6.05 -57.01 -4.84
CA SER A 108 -7.29 -57.76 -4.73
C SER A 108 -8.34 -56.69 -4.94
N ALA A 109 -8.92 -56.70 -6.14
CA ALA A 109 -10.10 -55.91 -6.44
C ALA A 109 -11.14 -56.27 -5.37
N CYS A 110 -11.28 -55.42 -4.35
CA CYS A 110 -12.50 -55.38 -3.57
C CYS A 110 -13.56 -54.86 -4.52
N ARG A 111 -14.18 -55.84 -5.19
CA ARG A 111 -15.41 -55.74 -5.95
C ARG A 111 -16.47 -55.18 -4.99
N TRP A 112 -16.98 -54.01 -5.34
CA TRP A 112 -18.18 -53.44 -4.76
C TRP A 112 -19.30 -54.49 -4.70
N LEU A 113 -19.78 -54.75 -3.49
CA LEU A 113 -21.15 -55.15 -3.13
C LEU A 113 -21.31 -54.91 -1.62
#